data_AF-A0A545ARD4-F1
#
_entry.id   AF-A0A545ARD4-F1
#
_cell.length_a   1.000
_cell.length_b   1.000
_cell.length_c   1.000
_cell.angle_alpha   90.00
_cell.angle_beta   90.00
_cell.angle_gamma   90.00
#
_symmetry.space_group_name_H-M   'P 1'
#
loop_
_entity.id
_entity.type
_entity.pdbx_description
1 polymer ?
#
loop_
_entity_poly.entity_id
_entity_poly.type
_entity_poly.pdbx_seq_one_letter_code
_entity_poly.pdbx_strand_id
1 'polypeptide(L)'
;MAHLEETWDARIAAPAADLAIVGTLKWLKADLAALLSNPDEHAAGQPRVPGTIADILLPDEPGAATWSTRLYSSARFAEVSSLPGDLRAVVLDGAPAVKYLNEIETPVVVCVIDRSVADETAAEIVVQLRNTRGEALSVRDDLGWSTPDGVEALTFTVPL
;
A
#
# COMPACT_ATOMS: atom_id res chain seq x y z
N MET A 1 9.44 11.98 -9.18
CA MET A 1 9.94 10.91 -8.27
C MET A 1 9.13 10.96 -6.98
N ALA A 2 8.90 9.83 -6.31
CA ALA A 2 7.97 9.67 -5.18
C ALA A 2 8.46 10.31 -3.85
N HIS A 3 9.07 11.51 -3.92
CA HIS A 3 9.63 12.23 -2.78
C HIS A 3 10.56 11.38 -1.88
N LEU A 4 11.19 10.35 -2.44
CA LEU A 4 12.13 9.47 -1.73
C LEU A 4 13.37 10.24 -1.22
N GLU A 5 13.61 11.44 -1.73
CA GLU A 5 14.74 12.30 -1.37
C GLU A 5 14.42 13.28 -0.22
N GLU A 6 13.15 13.38 0.21
CA GLU A 6 12.77 14.22 1.35
C GLU A 6 13.14 13.54 2.68
N THR A 7 13.57 14.35 3.65
CA THR A 7 13.81 13.84 5.00
C THR A 7 12.50 13.36 5.62
N TRP A 8 12.59 12.31 6.42
CA TRP A 8 11.45 11.75 7.15
C TRP A 8 10.65 12.82 7.91
N ASP A 9 11.34 13.77 8.54
CA ASP A 9 10.72 14.87 9.30
C ASP A 9 9.87 15.80 8.41
N ALA A 10 10.36 16.13 7.21
CA ALA A 10 9.61 16.96 6.26
C ALA A 10 8.35 16.23 5.78
N ARG A 11 8.47 14.93 5.53
CA ARG A 11 7.38 14.08 5.07
C ARG A 11 6.30 13.85 6.13
N ILE A 12 6.69 13.79 7.42
CA ILE A 12 5.73 13.77 8.54
C ILE A 12 5.03 15.12 8.70
N ALA A 13 5.74 16.23 8.51
CA ALA A 13 5.18 17.57 8.65
C ALA A 13 4.20 17.94 7.54
N ALA A 14 4.31 17.31 6.36
CA ALA A 14 3.44 17.49 5.21
C ALA A 14 3.21 16.15 4.48
N PRO A 15 2.42 15.24 5.06
CA PRO A 15 2.23 13.93 4.48
C PRO A 15 1.45 14.02 3.17
N ALA A 16 1.98 13.34 2.15
CA ALA A 16 1.39 13.32 0.82
C ALA A 16 0.24 12.31 0.74
N ALA A 17 -0.88 12.71 0.13
CA ALA A 17 -2.03 11.85 -0.19
C ALA A 17 -1.80 11.03 -1.47
N ASP A 18 -0.61 10.46 -1.62
CA ASP A 18 -0.09 9.95 -2.89
C ASP A 18 -0.02 8.41 -2.98
N LEU A 19 -0.61 7.72 -2.01
CA LEU A 19 -0.67 6.27 -1.91
C LEU A 19 -2.10 5.74 -2.07
N ALA A 20 -2.24 4.67 -2.85
CA ALA A 20 -3.45 3.87 -2.90
C ALA A 20 -3.18 2.39 -2.64
N ILE A 21 -4.15 1.71 -2.02
CA ILE A 21 -4.15 0.26 -1.82
C ILE A 21 -5.38 -0.32 -2.51
N VAL A 22 -5.17 -1.27 -3.41
CA VAL A 22 -6.21 -2.06 -4.07
C VAL A 22 -6.16 -3.46 -3.48
N GLY A 23 -7.27 -3.91 -2.91
CA GLY A 23 -7.33 -5.24 -2.29
C GLY A 23 -8.73 -5.64 -1.91
N THR A 24 -8.86 -6.68 -1.09
CA THR A 24 -10.17 -7.08 -0.60
C THR A 24 -10.58 -6.18 0.55
N LEU A 25 -11.46 -5.21 0.29
CA LEU A 25 -11.78 -4.12 1.22
C LEU A 25 -12.20 -4.58 2.63
N LYS A 26 -12.89 -5.72 2.74
CA LYS A 26 -13.26 -6.29 4.04
C LYS A 26 -12.03 -6.66 4.88
N TRP A 27 -11.04 -7.29 4.26
CA TRP A 27 -9.80 -7.72 4.92
C TRP A 27 -8.91 -6.52 5.23
N LEU A 28 -8.69 -5.63 4.27
CA LEU A 28 -7.94 -4.38 4.48
C LEU A 28 -8.49 -3.58 5.66
N LYS A 29 -9.81 -3.41 5.77
CA LYS A 29 -10.41 -2.70 6.91
C LYS A 29 -10.22 -3.42 8.24
N ALA A 30 -10.18 -4.75 8.24
CA ALA A 30 -9.92 -5.52 9.45
C ALA A 30 -8.45 -5.36 9.89
N ASP A 31 -7.51 -5.39 8.94
CA ASP A 31 -6.09 -5.19 9.23
C ASP A 31 -5.81 -3.76 9.72
N LEU A 32 -6.45 -2.76 9.11
CA LEU A 32 -6.32 -1.36 9.51
C LEU A 32 -6.92 -1.09 10.90
N ALA A 33 -7.81 -1.96 11.40
CA ALA A 33 -8.34 -1.86 12.76
C ALA A 33 -7.39 -2.41 13.84
N ALA A 34 -6.23 -2.94 13.45
CA ALA A 34 -5.22 -3.40 14.41
C ALA A 34 -4.72 -2.26 15.29
N LEU A 35 -4.56 -2.55 16.59
CA LEU A 35 -4.08 -1.59 17.59
C LEU A 35 -2.58 -1.41 17.50
N LEU A 36 -2.12 -0.16 17.55
CA LEU A 36 -0.70 0.21 17.55
C LEU A 36 -0.06 0.19 18.93
N SER A 37 -0.87 0.11 19.98
CA SER A 37 -0.41 0.19 21.37
C SER A 37 -1.18 -0.80 22.22
N ASN A 38 -0.53 -1.33 23.26
CA ASN A 38 -1.20 -2.17 24.23
C ASN A 38 -2.26 -1.34 24.97
N PRO A 39 -3.55 -1.74 24.95
CA PRO A 39 -4.58 -1.06 25.72
C PRO A 39 -4.27 -1.00 27.23
N ASP A 40 -3.44 -1.90 27.74
CA ASP A 40 -3.07 -1.99 29.16
C ASP A 40 -1.81 -1.18 29.55
N GLU A 41 -1.02 -0.67 28.58
CA GLU A 41 0.19 0.14 28.86
C GLU A 41 -0.11 1.60 29.22
N HIS A 42 -1.37 1.95 29.43
CA HIS A 42 -1.76 3.33 29.70
C HIS A 42 -1.38 3.73 31.12
N ALA A 43 -0.45 4.69 31.21
CA ALA A 43 -0.10 5.36 32.45
C ALA A 43 -1.36 5.84 33.17
N ALA A 44 -1.47 5.49 34.44
CA ALA A 44 -2.64 5.72 35.28
C ALA A 44 -3.20 7.14 35.14
N GLY A 45 -4.44 7.26 34.66
CA GLY A 45 -5.25 8.47 34.85
C GLY A 45 -5.85 9.13 33.61
N GLN A 46 -5.62 8.64 32.38
CA GLN A 46 -6.32 9.16 31.21
C GLN A 46 -6.86 8.02 30.31
N PRO A 47 -8.19 7.95 30.09
CA PRO A 47 -8.75 7.05 29.09
C PRO A 47 -8.40 7.62 27.72
N ARG A 48 -7.40 7.04 27.06
CA ARG A 48 -7.11 7.30 25.66
C ARG A 48 -7.50 6.06 24.87
N VAL A 49 -8.28 6.24 23.81
CA VAL A 49 -8.58 5.15 22.87
C VAL A 49 -7.25 4.75 22.22
N PRO A 50 -6.85 3.45 22.24
CA PRO A 50 -5.63 3.02 21.59
C PRO A 50 -5.73 3.34 20.09
N GLY A 51 -4.71 4.00 19.54
CA GLY A 51 -4.65 4.30 18.12
C GLY A 51 -4.61 3.03 17.28
N THR A 52 -5.33 3.03 16.18
CA THR A 52 -5.33 1.99 15.15
C THR A 52 -4.38 2.34 14.01
N ILE A 53 -4.03 1.37 13.18
CA ILE A 53 -3.30 1.65 11.92
C ILE A 53 -4.13 2.61 11.04
N ALA A 54 -5.45 2.46 11.03
CA ALA A 54 -6.36 3.35 10.31
C ALA A 54 -6.19 4.81 10.71
N ASP A 55 -5.96 5.12 11.99
CA ASP A 55 -5.80 6.50 12.49
C ASP A 55 -4.53 7.20 11.96
N ILE A 56 -3.58 6.43 11.44
CA ILE A 56 -2.37 6.94 10.82
C ILE A 56 -2.52 7.01 9.30
N LEU A 57 -3.07 5.95 8.70
CA LEU A 57 -3.03 5.78 7.25
C LEU A 57 -4.21 6.42 6.52
N LEU A 58 -5.38 6.54 7.14
CA LEU A 58 -6.64 6.87 6.45
C LEU A 58 -7.24 8.27 6.68
N PRO A 59 -6.96 9.05 7.74
CA PRO A 59 -7.66 10.31 7.93
C PRO A 59 -7.42 11.24 6.74
N ASP A 60 -8.50 11.87 6.27
CA ASP A 60 -8.52 12.83 5.16
C ASP A 60 -9.20 14.14 5.63
N GLU A 61 -8.89 14.53 6.87
CA GLU A 61 -9.43 15.75 7.49
C GLU A 61 -8.45 16.92 7.34
N PRO A 62 -8.93 18.17 7.17
CA PRO A 62 -8.04 19.33 7.09
C PRO A 62 -7.12 19.43 8.32
N GLY A 63 -5.81 19.40 8.09
CA GLY A 63 -4.80 19.47 9.15
C GLY A 63 -4.44 18.13 9.78
N ALA A 64 -4.98 17.01 9.29
CA ALA A 64 -4.50 15.68 9.68
C ALA A 64 -3.06 15.48 9.18
N ALA A 65 -2.15 15.13 10.09
CA ALA A 65 -0.77 14.76 9.76
C ALA A 65 -0.70 13.29 9.32
N THR A 66 -1.44 12.94 8.26
CA THR A 66 -1.64 11.56 7.81
C THR A 66 -1.47 11.41 6.31
N TRP A 67 -1.14 10.19 5.88
CA TRP A 67 -0.94 9.86 4.46
C TRP A 67 -2.23 9.86 3.63
N SER A 68 -3.42 9.94 4.23
CA SER A 68 -4.71 9.98 3.52
C SER A 68 -4.83 8.89 2.43
N THR A 69 -4.42 7.68 2.77
CA THR A 69 -4.28 6.54 1.85
C THR A 69 -5.63 6.17 1.28
N ARG A 70 -5.70 6.04 -0.04
CA ARG A 70 -6.94 5.70 -0.74
C ARG A 70 -7.12 4.19 -0.83
N LEU A 71 -8.26 3.68 -0.38
CA LEU A 71 -8.58 2.25 -0.45
C LEU A 71 -9.53 1.97 -1.60
N TYR A 72 -9.17 1.01 -2.45
CA TYR A 72 -10.01 0.51 -3.52
C TYR A 72 -10.31 -0.97 -3.35
N SER A 73 -11.56 -1.35 -3.64
CA SER A 73 -11.96 -2.75 -3.66
C SER A 73 -11.55 -3.38 -4.98
N SER A 74 -10.73 -4.43 -4.94
CA SER A 74 -10.39 -5.22 -6.13
C SER A 74 -11.63 -5.78 -6.83
N ALA A 75 -12.70 -6.11 -6.10
CA ALA A 75 -13.95 -6.62 -6.68
C ALA A 75 -14.71 -5.57 -7.52
N ARG A 76 -14.48 -4.28 -7.29
CA ARG A 76 -15.12 -3.17 -8.03
C ARG A 76 -14.11 -2.31 -8.79
N PHE A 77 -12.84 -2.72 -8.85
CA PHE A 77 -11.79 -1.88 -9.41
C PHE A 77 -12.00 -1.63 -10.91
N ALA A 78 -12.59 -2.59 -11.63
CA ALA A 78 -12.98 -2.41 -13.04
C ALA A 78 -14.01 -1.28 -13.27
N GLU A 79 -14.73 -0.83 -12.24
CA GLU A 79 -15.67 0.28 -12.32
C GLU A 79 -14.98 1.65 -12.14
N VAL A 80 -13.70 1.65 -11.72
CA VAL A 80 -12.91 2.87 -11.54
C VAL A 80 -12.42 3.33 -12.93
N SER A 81 -12.91 4.47 -13.38
CA SER A 81 -12.61 4.99 -14.72
C SER A 81 -11.15 5.41 -14.89
N SER A 82 -10.53 5.92 -13.82
CA SER A 82 -9.13 6.35 -13.79
C SER A 82 -8.69 6.58 -12.35
N LEU A 83 -7.47 6.19 -12.02
CA LEU A 83 -6.86 6.58 -10.76
C LEU A 83 -6.51 8.08 -10.75
N PRO A 84 -6.59 8.76 -9.59
CA PRO A 84 -6.12 10.14 -9.45
C PRO A 84 -4.65 10.31 -9.85
N GLY A 85 -4.35 11.36 -10.62
CA GLY A 85 -2.98 11.62 -11.12
C GLY A 85 -1.98 12.12 -10.08
N ASP A 86 -2.44 12.39 -8.85
CA ASP A 86 -1.59 12.73 -7.71
C ASP A 86 -0.97 11.49 -7.03
N LEU A 87 -1.41 10.28 -7.41
CA LEU A 87 -0.82 9.05 -6.89
C LEU A 87 0.60 8.84 -7.41
N ARG A 88 1.51 8.58 -6.46
CA ARG A 88 2.90 8.20 -6.71
C ARG A 88 3.11 6.71 -6.60
N ALA A 89 2.30 6.04 -5.80
CA ALA A 89 2.41 4.60 -5.57
C ALA A 89 1.03 3.92 -5.46
N VAL A 90 0.94 2.70 -5.98
CA VAL A 90 -0.21 1.81 -5.78
C VAL A 90 0.27 0.47 -5.25
N VAL A 91 -0.35 0.00 -4.17
CA VAL A 91 -0.16 -1.35 -3.64
C VAL A 91 -1.31 -2.24 -4.14
N LEU A 92 -0.97 -3.33 -4.81
CA LEU A 92 -1.88 -4.39 -5.22
C LEU A 92 -1.77 -5.55 -4.24
N ASP A 93 -2.76 -5.65 -3.36
CA ASP A 93 -2.82 -6.66 -2.31
C ASP A 93 -3.56 -7.93 -2.77
N GLY A 94 -2.76 -8.96 -3.05
CA GLY A 94 -3.22 -10.29 -3.44
C GLY A 94 -3.60 -10.44 -4.91
N ALA A 95 -3.79 -11.70 -5.33
CA ALA A 95 -4.11 -12.06 -6.71
C ALA A 95 -5.31 -11.30 -7.32
N PRO A 96 -6.43 -11.07 -6.60
CA PRO A 96 -7.56 -10.32 -7.15
C PRO A 96 -7.24 -8.87 -7.51
N ALA A 97 -6.25 -8.27 -6.86
CA ALA A 97 -5.79 -6.91 -7.13
C ALA A 97 -4.73 -6.90 -8.25
N VAL A 98 -3.79 -7.85 -8.20
CA VAL A 98 -2.67 -7.97 -9.17
C VAL A 98 -3.15 -8.07 -10.62
N LYS A 99 -4.32 -8.66 -10.89
CA LYS A 99 -4.87 -8.73 -12.26
C LYS A 99 -5.08 -7.37 -12.93
N TYR A 100 -5.28 -6.30 -12.15
CA TYR A 100 -5.47 -4.93 -12.65
C TYR A 100 -4.15 -4.19 -12.91
N LEU A 101 -3.02 -4.85 -12.71
CA LEU A 101 -1.71 -4.23 -12.86
C LEU A 101 -1.52 -3.54 -14.23
N ASN A 102 -2.07 -4.12 -15.30
CA ASN A 102 -1.94 -3.55 -16.62
C ASN A 102 -2.71 -2.23 -16.81
N GLU A 103 -3.69 -1.95 -15.96
CA GLU A 103 -4.57 -0.78 -15.99
C GLU A 103 -4.06 0.36 -15.09
N ILE A 104 -2.95 0.14 -14.36
CA ILE A 104 -2.41 1.12 -13.42
C ILE A 104 -1.24 1.87 -14.04
N GLU A 105 -1.38 3.20 -14.08
CA GLU A 105 -0.42 4.16 -14.62
C GLU A 105 0.13 5.07 -13.51
N THR A 106 0.68 4.47 -12.46
CA THR A 106 1.33 5.22 -11.37
C THR A 106 2.85 5.02 -11.39
N PRO A 107 3.66 6.00 -10.96
CA PRO A 107 5.12 5.92 -11.04
C PRO A 107 5.71 4.67 -10.41
N VAL A 108 5.16 4.23 -9.27
CA VAL A 108 5.56 3.02 -8.56
C VAL A 108 4.34 2.12 -8.39
N VAL A 109 4.52 0.82 -8.57
CA VAL A 109 3.52 -0.19 -8.21
C VAL A 109 4.19 -1.28 -7.39
N VAL A 110 3.51 -1.71 -6.32
CA VAL A 110 3.95 -2.78 -5.41
C VAL A 110 2.92 -3.89 -5.46
N CYS A 111 3.29 -5.08 -5.93
CA CYS A 111 2.45 -6.27 -5.89
C CYS A 111 2.79 -7.10 -4.66
N VAL A 112 1.81 -7.39 -3.82
CA VAL A 112 1.95 -8.29 -2.65
C VAL A 112 1.23 -9.60 -2.96
N ILE A 113 1.97 -10.71 -2.90
CA ILE A 113 1.49 -12.05 -3.22
C ILE A 113 1.71 -12.94 -2.00
N ASP A 114 0.63 -13.55 -1.53
CA ASP A 114 0.72 -14.64 -0.55
C ASP A 114 1.04 -15.95 -1.28
N ARG A 115 2.27 -16.45 -1.08
CA ARG A 115 2.77 -17.72 -1.63
C ARG A 115 2.38 -18.93 -0.79
N SER A 116 1.79 -18.73 0.39
CA SER A 116 1.20 -19.82 1.17
C SER A 116 -0.08 -20.37 0.53
N VAL A 117 -0.71 -19.59 -0.36
CA VAL A 117 -1.87 -19.99 -1.15
C VAL A 117 -1.44 -20.35 -2.57
N ALA A 118 -1.82 -21.53 -3.05
CA ALA A 118 -1.49 -22.02 -4.39
C ALA A 118 -2.33 -21.30 -5.47
N ASP A 119 -1.94 -20.07 -5.81
CA ASP A 119 -2.44 -19.37 -7.00
C ASP A 119 -1.28 -19.19 -8.01
N GLU A 120 -1.11 -20.18 -8.89
CA GLU A 120 -0.07 -20.19 -9.92
C GLU A 120 -0.28 -19.08 -10.98
N THR A 121 -1.52 -18.61 -11.18
CA THR A 121 -1.85 -17.63 -12.22
C THR A 121 -1.29 -16.25 -11.89
N ALA A 122 -1.40 -15.83 -10.62
CA ALA A 122 -0.84 -14.56 -10.17
C ALA A 122 0.69 -14.54 -10.28
N ALA A 123 1.33 -15.67 -9.98
CA ALA A 123 2.78 -15.83 -10.08
C ALA A 123 3.29 -15.64 -11.52
N GLU A 124 2.61 -16.25 -12.49
CA GLU A 124 2.98 -16.14 -13.91
C GLU A 124 2.79 -14.72 -14.44
N ILE A 125 1.69 -14.05 -14.08
CA ILE A 125 1.42 -12.65 -14.46
C ILE A 125 2.54 -11.74 -13.98
N VAL A 126 3.00 -11.87 -12.73
CA VAL A 126 4.05 -10.98 -12.23
C VAL A 126 5.43 -11.31 -12.79
N VAL A 127 5.74 -12.59 -13.05
CA VAL A 127 7.00 -12.98 -13.72
C VAL A 127 7.05 -12.45 -15.15
N GLN A 128 5.96 -12.55 -15.91
CA GLN A 128 5.90 -11.98 -17.26
C GLN A 128 6.02 -10.46 -17.24
N LEU A 129 5.44 -9.80 -16.24
CA LEU A 129 5.43 -8.33 -16.15
C LEU A 129 6.74 -7.74 -15.63
N ARG A 130 7.44 -8.40 -14.70
CA ARG A 130 8.83 -8.06 -14.32
C ARG A 130 9.74 -7.97 -15.55
N ASN A 131 9.47 -8.80 -16.56
CA ASN A 131 10.28 -8.86 -17.77
C ASN A 131 9.81 -7.87 -18.87
N THR A 132 8.65 -7.22 -18.72
CA THR A 132 8.02 -6.43 -19.80
C THR A 132 7.64 -4.99 -19.42
N ARG A 133 7.55 -4.63 -18.13
CA ARG A 133 7.23 -3.26 -17.68
C ARG A 133 8.29 -2.73 -16.69
N GLY A 134 8.92 -1.62 -17.08
CA GLY A 134 9.73 -0.75 -16.22
C GLY A 134 10.99 -1.35 -15.61
N GLU A 135 11.55 -0.63 -14.65
CA GLU A 135 12.72 -1.04 -13.88
C GLU A 135 12.28 -1.60 -12.52
N ALA A 136 12.76 -2.80 -12.17
CA ALA A 136 12.47 -3.42 -10.88
C ALA A 136 13.15 -2.66 -9.74
N LEU A 137 12.42 -2.45 -8.64
CA LEU A 137 12.93 -1.85 -7.41
C LEU A 137 13.08 -2.95 -6.34
N SER A 138 14.20 -2.91 -5.62
CA SER A 138 14.45 -3.75 -4.46
C SER A 138 13.57 -3.29 -3.30
N VAL A 139 12.64 -4.14 -2.88
CA VAL A 139 11.82 -3.89 -1.68
C VAL A 139 12.68 -3.67 -0.44
N ARG A 140 13.82 -4.37 -0.36
CA ARG A 140 14.74 -4.26 0.77
C ARG A 140 15.59 -3.01 0.70
N ASP A 141 16.25 -2.79 -0.44
CA ASP A 141 17.30 -1.76 -0.53
C ASP A 141 16.72 -0.38 -0.87
N ASP A 142 15.65 -0.33 -1.69
CA ASP A 142 15.03 0.92 -2.12
C ASP A 142 13.86 1.33 -1.20
N LEU A 143 13.11 0.38 -0.64
CA LEU A 143 11.97 0.65 0.25
C LEU A 143 12.24 0.38 1.73
N GLY A 144 13.39 -0.23 2.08
CA GLY A 144 13.73 -0.53 3.47
C GLY A 144 12.84 -1.57 4.15
N TRP A 145 12.04 -2.32 3.39
CA TRP A 145 11.09 -3.29 3.92
C TRP A 145 11.54 -4.73 3.66
N SER A 146 11.26 -5.63 4.61
CA SER A 146 11.47 -7.07 4.45
C SER A 146 10.14 -7.79 4.55
N THR A 147 9.84 -8.63 3.56
CA THR A 147 8.59 -9.38 3.55
C THR A 147 8.58 -10.46 4.64
N PRO A 148 7.41 -10.75 5.24
CA PRO A 148 7.23 -11.93 6.08
C PRO A 148 7.43 -13.24 5.29
N ASP A 149 7.70 -14.33 6.01
CA ASP A 149 7.78 -15.66 5.41
C ASP A 149 6.48 -16.02 4.69
N GLY A 150 6.60 -16.58 3.48
CA GLY A 150 5.45 -16.94 2.65
C GLY A 150 4.81 -15.76 1.91
N VAL A 151 5.29 -14.52 2.10
CA VAL A 151 4.85 -13.35 1.33
C VAL A 151 5.95 -12.92 0.37
N GLU A 152 5.57 -12.68 -0.88
CA GLU A 152 6.43 -12.09 -1.90
C GLU A 152 5.92 -10.69 -2.23
N ALA A 153 6.84 -9.72 -2.28
CA ALA A 153 6.55 -8.37 -2.72
C ALA A 153 7.43 -8.02 -3.92
N LEU A 154 6.79 -7.52 -4.98
CA LEU A 154 7.44 -7.19 -6.24
C LEU A 154 7.14 -5.72 -6.55
N THR A 155 8.18 -4.90 -6.62
CA THR A 155 8.06 -3.46 -6.87
C THR A 155 8.74 -3.11 -8.19
N PHE A 156 8.12 -2.23 -8.96
CA PHE A 156 8.68 -1.74 -10.22
C PHE A 156 8.20 -0.32 -10.49
N THR A 157 8.98 0.38 -11.31
CA THR A 157 8.57 1.63 -11.91
C THR A 157 7.67 1.37 -13.11
N VAL A 158 6.74 2.29 -13.41
CA VAL A 158 6.01 2.26 -14.67
C VAL A 158 6.62 3.33 -15.60
N PRO A 159 7.01 3.00 -16.83
CA PRO A 159 7.37 4.02 -17.81
C PRO A 159 6.10 4.80 -18.16
N LEU A 160 6.01 6.02 -17.64
CA LEU A 160 4.90 6.97 -17.88
C LEU A 160 5.17 7.83 -19.11
#